data_AF-A0A956FTS4-F1
#
_entry.id   AF-A0A956FTS4-F1
#
_cell.length_a   1.000
_cell.length_b   1.000
_cell.length_c   1.000
_cell.angle_alpha   90.00
_cell.angle_beta   90.00
_cell.angle_gamma   90.00
#
_symmetry.space_group_name_H-M   'P 1'
#
loop_
_entity.id
_entity.type
_entity.pdbx_description
1 polymer ?
#
loop_
_entity_poly.entity_id
_entity_poly.type
_entity_poly.pdbx_seq_one_letter_code
_entity_poly.pdbx_strand_id
1 'polypeptide(L)'
;MRINSLIIVGVALAMSGGCAKRQLNKMDAQEDKLAAQYDGSSYEEDMVQADASQEYEDQGDSISPEALAGIQDTITNVYERDFGRCLQEDMDAYNNRWIAGTFAVEFRINTKGKVTEVSLLEEDIKEIKLPPGQKEPRKAKLFGPCIERAIYKWEFEKPPEVEYVHTYTGQVGEAF
;
A
#
# COMPACT_ATOMS: atom_id res chain seq x y z
N MET A 1 47.23 -31.74 -20.88
CA MET A 1 48.69 -31.79 -20.68
C MET A 1 49.05 -30.73 -19.64
N ARG A 2 49.49 -31.18 -18.45
CA ARG A 2 50.22 -30.44 -17.39
C ARG A 2 49.48 -29.30 -16.66
N ILE A 3 49.58 -29.06 -15.34
CA ILE A 3 49.94 -29.78 -14.08
C ILE A 3 50.01 -28.68 -13.00
N ASN A 4 49.45 -28.93 -11.80
CA ASN A 4 49.82 -28.43 -10.45
C ASN A 4 49.75 -26.89 -10.18
N SER A 5 49.56 -26.39 -8.95
CA SER A 5 50.02 -26.86 -7.65
C SER A 5 49.17 -26.35 -6.48
N LEU A 6 48.93 -27.24 -5.51
CA LEU A 6 48.68 -26.95 -4.10
C LEU A 6 49.97 -26.44 -3.43
N ILE A 7 49.89 -25.44 -2.54
CA ILE A 7 50.85 -25.25 -1.44
C ILE A 7 50.07 -24.94 -0.15
N ILE A 8 50.34 -25.77 0.86
CA ILE A 8 49.93 -25.71 2.26
C ILE A 8 51.08 -25.05 3.05
N VAL A 9 50.79 -24.08 3.92
CA VAL A 9 51.50 -23.75 5.19
C VAL A 9 50.50 -22.97 6.05
N GLY A 10 50.16 -23.23 7.32
CA GLY A 10 50.81 -24.03 8.34
C GLY A 10 51.27 -23.15 9.53
N VAL A 11 50.40 -23.03 10.55
CA VAL A 11 50.72 -22.88 12.00
C VAL A 11 51.39 -21.58 12.51
N ALA A 12 50.76 -20.90 13.50
CA ALA A 12 51.29 -20.74 14.87
C ALA A 12 50.72 -19.53 15.64
N LEU A 13 50.09 -19.84 16.79
CA LEU A 13 50.25 -19.21 18.12
C LEU A 13 50.29 -17.68 18.26
N ALA A 14 49.36 -17.12 19.05
CA ALA A 14 49.72 -16.35 20.25
C ALA A 14 48.51 -16.10 21.16
N MET A 15 48.74 -16.34 22.45
CA MET A 15 47.83 -16.04 23.55
C MET A 15 47.51 -14.54 23.63
N SER A 16 46.24 -14.21 23.87
CA SER A 16 45.85 -12.92 24.45
C SER A 16 44.72 -13.12 25.45
N GLY A 17 45.05 -13.81 26.56
CA GLY A 17 44.32 -13.56 27.79
C GLY A 17 44.51 -12.10 28.20
N GLY A 18 43.42 -11.35 28.40
CA GLY A 18 43.49 -10.14 29.22
C GLY A 18 42.78 -8.86 28.75
N CYS A 19 42.04 -8.81 27.64
CA CYS A 19 41.40 -7.56 27.20
C CYS A 19 39.88 -7.59 26.98
N ALA A 20 39.19 -8.73 27.15
CA ALA A 20 37.73 -8.81 26.95
C ALA A 20 36.91 -8.36 28.18
N LYS A 21 37.46 -8.47 29.41
CA LYS A 21 36.70 -8.16 30.64
C LYS A 21 36.43 -6.66 30.86
N ARG A 22 37.19 -5.76 30.23
CA ARG A 22 36.99 -4.30 30.41
C ARG A 22 35.82 -3.74 29.60
N GLN A 23 35.39 -4.41 28.53
CA GLN A 23 34.24 -3.96 27.74
C GLN A 23 32.91 -4.48 28.28
N LEU A 24 32.86 -5.70 28.85
CA LEU A 24 31.65 -6.24 29.47
C LEU A 24 31.17 -5.39 30.65
N ASN A 25 32.07 -4.99 31.55
CA ASN A 25 31.69 -4.13 32.69
C ASN A 25 31.16 -2.73 32.28
N LYS A 26 31.45 -2.26 31.07
CA LYS A 26 30.88 -1.00 30.55
C LYS A 26 29.50 -1.19 29.94
N MET A 27 29.21 -2.36 29.38
CA MET A 27 27.87 -2.68 28.89
C MET A 27 26.91 -2.93 30.06
N ASP A 28 27.30 -3.71 31.05
CA ASP A 28 26.46 -3.99 32.23
C ASP A 28 26.08 -2.69 32.97
N ALA A 29 27.05 -1.79 33.17
CA ALA A 29 26.79 -0.50 33.82
C ALA A 29 25.94 0.47 32.97
N GLN A 30 25.84 0.24 31.65
CA GLN A 30 24.99 1.04 30.76
C GLN A 30 23.57 0.46 30.69
N GLU A 31 23.43 -0.86 30.71
CA GLU A 31 22.11 -1.52 30.79
C GLU A 31 21.44 -1.29 32.15
N ASP A 32 22.16 -1.39 33.26
CA ASP A 32 21.61 -1.08 34.59
C ASP A 32 21.16 0.38 34.71
N LYS A 33 21.86 1.29 34.02
CA LYS A 33 21.52 2.72 34.01
C LYS A 33 20.34 3.04 33.08
N LEU A 34 20.16 2.26 32.03
CA LEU A 34 18.96 2.28 31.18
C LEU A 34 17.75 1.72 31.94
N ALA A 35 17.89 0.57 32.60
CA ALA A 35 16.84 -0.03 33.42
C ALA A 35 16.38 0.92 34.54
N ALA A 36 17.31 1.59 35.23
CA ALA A 36 16.97 2.60 36.24
C ALA A 36 16.31 3.87 35.68
N GLN A 37 16.47 4.19 34.39
CA GLN A 37 15.72 5.27 33.74
C GLN A 37 14.30 4.85 33.33
N TYR A 38 14.08 3.58 33.01
CA TYR A 38 12.75 3.04 32.71
C TYR A 38 11.90 2.86 33.96
N ASP A 39 12.49 2.45 35.08
CA ASP A 39 11.80 2.17 36.35
C ASP A 39 11.27 3.43 37.08
N GLY A 40 11.59 4.63 36.58
CA GLY A 40 11.18 5.92 37.15
C GLY A 40 10.50 6.87 36.18
N SER A 41 10.17 6.41 34.97
CA SER A 41 9.45 7.23 33.98
C SER A 41 7.95 7.04 34.14
N SER A 42 7.23 8.15 34.27
CA SER A 42 5.78 8.29 34.46
C SER A 42 4.93 7.81 33.26
N TYR A 43 5.28 6.68 32.67
CA TYR A 43 4.57 6.08 31.55
C TYR A 43 3.25 5.41 31.95
N GLU A 44 3.01 5.21 33.25
CA GLU A 44 1.70 4.73 33.74
C GLU A 44 0.65 5.85 33.83
N GLU A 45 1.05 7.13 33.94
CA GLU A 45 0.11 8.27 34.05
C GLU A 45 -0.27 8.89 32.69
N ASP A 46 0.47 8.59 31.61
CA ASP A 46 0.15 9.05 30.24
C ASP A 46 -0.33 7.90 29.34
N MET A 47 -0.69 6.75 29.93
CA MET A 47 -1.62 5.85 29.25
C MET A 47 -2.98 6.53 29.27
N VAL A 48 -3.27 7.22 28.17
CA VAL A 48 -4.62 7.66 27.80
C VAL A 48 -5.55 6.45 28.00
N GLN A 49 -6.27 6.42 29.13
CA GLN A 49 -7.50 5.68 29.25
C GLN A 49 -8.45 6.33 28.25
N ALA A 50 -8.33 5.92 26.99
CA ALA A 50 -9.35 6.18 25.99
C ALA A 50 -10.57 5.42 26.50
N ASP A 51 -11.53 6.19 27.02
CA ASP A 51 -12.83 5.69 27.42
C ASP A 51 -13.35 4.72 26.36
N ALA A 52 -13.58 3.50 26.81
CA ALA A 52 -14.08 2.41 26.01
C ALA A 52 -15.51 2.72 25.55
N SER A 53 -15.62 3.40 24.42
CA SER A 53 -16.77 3.31 23.51
C SER A 53 -16.44 3.99 22.18
N GLN A 54 -15.43 3.49 21.48
CA GLN A 54 -15.54 3.52 20.03
C GLN A 54 -16.39 2.29 19.68
N GLU A 55 -17.66 2.53 19.37
CA GLU A 55 -18.39 1.61 18.50
C GLU A 55 -17.53 1.45 17.25
N TYR A 56 -16.70 0.40 17.23
CA TYR A 56 -16.12 -0.07 16.00
C TYR A 56 -17.32 -0.59 15.22
N GLU A 57 -17.88 0.26 14.35
CA GLU A 57 -18.72 -0.20 13.27
C GLU A 57 -17.99 -1.39 12.64
N ASP A 58 -18.69 -2.52 12.65
CA ASP A 58 -18.25 -3.83 12.16
C ASP A 58 -17.40 -3.64 10.90
N GLN A 59 -16.06 -3.73 11.01
CA GLN A 59 -15.12 -3.48 9.89
C GLN A 59 -15.17 -4.60 8.82
N GLY A 60 -16.30 -5.30 8.73
CA GLY A 60 -16.48 -6.51 7.95
C GLY A 60 -15.63 -7.67 8.45
N ASP A 61 -15.91 -8.85 7.90
CA ASP A 61 -15.04 -10.00 8.08
C ASP A 61 -13.67 -9.70 7.43
N SER A 62 -12.59 -9.90 8.20
CA SER A 62 -11.23 -9.71 7.71
C SER A 62 -10.80 -10.88 6.83
N ILE A 63 -10.19 -10.58 5.69
CA ILE A 63 -9.62 -11.58 4.77
C ILE A 63 -8.17 -11.90 5.14
N SER A 64 -7.65 -13.03 4.66
CA SER A 64 -6.25 -13.35 4.88
C SER A 64 -5.30 -12.30 4.24
N PRO A 65 -4.14 -12.01 4.85
CA PRO A 65 -3.15 -11.10 4.27
C PRO A 65 -2.69 -11.53 2.88
N GLU A 66 -2.69 -12.85 2.59
CA GLU A 66 -2.35 -13.39 1.28
C GLU A 66 -3.41 -13.05 0.23
N ALA A 67 -4.70 -13.19 0.57
CA ALA A 67 -5.80 -12.79 -0.31
C ALA A 67 -5.78 -11.27 -0.57
N LEU A 68 -5.54 -10.46 0.47
CA LEU A 68 -5.42 -9.01 0.35
C LEU A 68 -4.27 -8.61 -0.60
N ALA A 69 -3.10 -9.21 -0.43
CA ALA A 69 -1.95 -8.97 -1.29
C ALA A 69 -2.25 -9.37 -2.74
N GLY A 70 -2.94 -10.50 -2.95
CA GLY A 70 -3.36 -10.95 -4.28
C GLY A 70 -4.34 -9.99 -4.96
N ILE A 71 -5.31 -9.45 -4.21
CA ILE A 71 -6.25 -8.44 -4.70
C ILE A 71 -5.51 -7.18 -5.13
N GLN A 72 -4.65 -6.64 -4.27
CA GLN A 72 -3.87 -5.43 -4.54
C GLN A 72 -2.93 -5.61 -5.75
N ASP A 73 -2.26 -6.74 -5.85
CA ASP A 73 -1.37 -7.08 -6.96
C ASP A 73 -2.14 -7.15 -8.28
N THR A 74 -3.30 -7.80 -8.28
CA THR A 74 -4.16 -7.91 -9.46
C THR A 74 -4.65 -6.54 -9.91
N ILE A 75 -5.09 -5.69 -8.97
CA ILE A 75 -5.52 -4.31 -9.28
C ILE A 75 -4.39 -3.55 -9.95
N THR A 76 -3.21 -3.51 -9.34
CA THR A 76 -2.07 -2.72 -9.81
C THR A 76 -1.51 -3.23 -11.13
N ASN A 77 -1.36 -4.55 -11.29
CA ASN A 77 -0.65 -5.11 -12.45
C ASN A 77 -1.56 -5.40 -13.64
N VAL A 78 -2.84 -5.71 -13.41
CA VAL A 78 -3.76 -6.14 -14.46
C VAL A 78 -4.76 -5.04 -14.78
N TYR A 79 -5.42 -4.52 -13.75
CA TYR A 79 -6.62 -3.71 -13.93
C TYR A 79 -6.40 -2.19 -13.90
N GLU A 80 -5.28 -1.71 -13.40
CA GLU A 80 -4.97 -0.27 -13.35
C GLU A 80 -5.06 0.41 -14.73
N ARG A 81 -4.79 -0.37 -15.79
CA ARG A 81 -4.88 0.07 -17.18
C ARG A 81 -6.31 0.41 -17.62
N ASP A 82 -7.33 -0.14 -16.97
CA ASP A 82 -8.73 0.17 -17.26
C ASP A 82 -9.07 1.61 -16.89
N PHE A 83 -8.49 2.15 -15.82
CA PHE A 83 -8.67 3.55 -15.43
C PHE A 83 -8.14 4.52 -16.50
N GLY A 84 -6.96 4.23 -17.05
CA GLY A 84 -6.39 5.01 -18.15
C GLY A 84 -7.23 4.94 -19.43
N ARG A 85 -7.80 3.76 -19.74
CA ARG A 85 -8.72 3.60 -20.88
C ARG A 85 -10.02 4.37 -20.71
N CYS A 86 -10.59 4.36 -19.50
CA CYS A 86 -11.79 5.12 -19.20
C CYS A 86 -11.55 6.64 -19.27
N LEU A 87 -10.39 7.12 -18.83
CA LEU A 87 -10.02 8.53 -18.98
C LEU A 87 -9.89 8.93 -20.47
N GLN A 88 -9.39 8.02 -21.30
CA GLN A 88 -9.22 8.26 -22.73
C GLN A 88 -10.56 8.55 -23.43
N GLU A 89 -11.68 7.97 -22.98
CA GLU A 89 -13.01 8.28 -23.53
C GLU A 89 -13.39 9.76 -23.34
N ASP A 90 -13.14 10.33 -22.15
CA ASP A 90 -13.35 11.76 -21.91
C ASP A 90 -12.35 12.63 -22.69
N MET A 91 -11.08 12.22 -22.80
CA MET A 91 -10.06 12.95 -23.56
C MET A 91 -10.45 13.06 -25.04
N ASP A 92 -10.95 11.97 -25.62
CA ASP A 92 -11.42 11.92 -27.00
C ASP A 92 -12.72 12.75 -27.17
N ALA A 93 -13.68 12.60 -26.25
CA ALA A 93 -14.93 13.35 -26.29
C ALA A 93 -14.74 14.87 -26.16
N TYR A 94 -13.76 15.29 -25.36
CA TYR A 94 -13.45 16.70 -25.12
C TYR A 94 -12.40 17.26 -26.07
N ASN A 95 -11.81 16.41 -26.90
CA ASN A 95 -10.66 16.71 -27.76
C ASN A 95 -9.55 17.44 -26.97
N ASN A 96 -9.30 16.97 -25.75
CA ASN A 96 -8.36 17.56 -24.81
C ASN A 96 -7.62 16.46 -24.06
N ARG A 97 -6.29 16.39 -24.25
CA ARG A 97 -5.45 15.42 -23.55
C ARG A 97 -5.13 15.81 -22.10
N TRP A 98 -5.46 17.04 -21.69
CA TRP A 98 -5.10 17.55 -20.37
C TRP A 98 -6.26 17.38 -19.40
N ILE A 99 -6.67 16.14 -19.18
CA ILE A 99 -7.66 15.77 -18.17
C ILE A 99 -6.95 14.92 -17.14
N ALA A 100 -7.07 15.28 -15.86
CA ALA A 100 -6.46 14.53 -14.78
C ALA A 100 -7.24 14.75 -13.48
N GLY A 101 -6.99 13.89 -12.49
CA GLY A 101 -7.57 14.06 -11.17
C GLY A 101 -7.48 12.80 -10.32
N THR A 102 -8.22 12.83 -9.22
CA THR A 102 -8.32 11.75 -8.24
C THR A 102 -9.71 11.13 -8.25
N PHE A 103 -9.78 9.86 -7.88
CA PHE A 103 -11.03 9.14 -7.74
C PHE A 103 -10.93 8.09 -6.63
N ALA A 104 -12.08 7.74 -6.05
CA ALA A 104 -12.22 6.66 -5.11
C ALA A 104 -13.38 5.78 -5.54
N VAL A 105 -13.15 4.47 -5.63
CA VAL A 105 -14.15 3.48 -6.02
C VAL A 105 -14.18 2.36 -4.99
N GLU A 106 -15.38 2.01 -4.57
CA GLU A 106 -15.64 0.88 -3.69
C GLU A 106 -16.26 -0.26 -4.49
N PHE A 107 -15.82 -1.49 -4.24
CA PHE A 107 -16.43 -2.66 -4.85
C PHE A 107 -16.40 -3.86 -3.92
N ARG A 108 -17.43 -4.70 -4.05
CA ARG A 108 -17.61 -5.92 -3.27
C ARG A 108 -17.16 -7.13 -4.07
N ILE A 109 -16.28 -7.93 -3.50
CA ILE A 109 -15.79 -9.20 -4.06
C ILE A 109 -16.44 -10.35 -3.28
N ASN A 110 -17.06 -11.28 -3.98
CA ASN A 110 -17.59 -12.49 -3.36
C ASN A 110 -16.51 -13.57 -3.16
N THR A 111 -16.87 -14.65 -2.46
CA THR A 111 -15.98 -15.79 -2.18
C THR A 111 -15.57 -16.61 -3.41
N LYS A 112 -16.03 -16.24 -4.61
CA LYS A 112 -15.59 -16.80 -5.91
C LYS A 112 -14.64 -15.86 -6.65
N GLY A 113 -14.24 -14.75 -6.02
CA GLY A 113 -13.34 -13.76 -6.62
C GLY A 113 -14.02 -12.88 -7.66
N LYS A 114 -15.36 -12.85 -7.72
CA LYS A 114 -16.09 -11.98 -8.66
C LYS A 114 -16.59 -10.73 -7.97
N VAL A 115 -16.51 -9.61 -8.68
CA VAL A 115 -17.15 -8.38 -8.23
C VAL A 115 -18.67 -8.49 -8.36
N THR A 116 -19.40 -8.10 -7.30
CA THR A 116 -20.88 -8.16 -7.26
C THR A 116 -21.53 -6.79 -7.14
N GLU A 117 -20.80 -5.80 -6.65
CA GLU A 117 -21.28 -4.43 -6.44
C GLU A 117 -20.11 -3.46 -6.67
N VAL A 118 -20.40 -2.31 -7.28
CA VAL A 118 -19.43 -1.24 -7.53
C VAL A 118 -20.12 0.09 -7.26
N SER A 119 -19.45 0.98 -6.54
CA SER A 119 -19.91 2.33 -6.25
C SER A 119 -18.75 3.31 -6.37
N LEU A 120 -18.93 4.35 -7.18
CA LEU A 120 -17.99 5.46 -7.24
C LEU A 120 -18.23 6.39 -6.05
N LEU A 121 -17.27 6.47 -5.13
CA LEU A 121 -17.37 7.28 -3.91
C LEU A 121 -16.97 8.74 -4.18
N GLU A 122 -15.90 8.93 -4.95
CA GLU A 122 -15.36 10.25 -5.26
C GLU A 122 -14.85 10.31 -6.69
N GLU A 123 -15.10 11.43 -7.36
CA GLU A 123 -14.59 11.74 -8.69
C GLU A 123 -14.26 13.25 -8.79
N ASP A 124 -12.97 13.60 -8.69
CA ASP A 124 -12.47 14.95 -8.98
C ASP A 124 -11.55 14.94 -10.20
N ILE A 125 -12.08 14.50 -11.34
CA ILE A 125 -11.36 14.48 -12.61
C ILE A 125 -11.90 15.58 -13.52
N LYS A 126 -11.00 16.46 -13.96
CA LYS A 126 -11.35 17.64 -14.74
C LYS A 126 -10.24 18.05 -15.70
N GLU A 127 -10.58 18.89 -16.65
CA GLU A 127 -9.60 19.53 -17.52
C GLU A 127 -8.62 20.37 -16.69
N ILE A 128 -7.32 20.07 -16.78
CA ILE A 128 -6.24 20.82 -16.13
C ILE A 128 -5.79 22.00 -17.00
N LYS A 129 -5.70 21.78 -18.32
CA LYS A 129 -5.42 22.85 -19.28
C LYS A 129 -6.66 23.12 -20.12
N LEU A 130 -7.14 24.35 -20.01
CA LEU A 130 -8.31 24.82 -20.72
C LEU A 130 -7.95 25.11 -22.19
N PRO A 131 -8.78 24.67 -23.15
CA PRO A 131 -8.65 25.13 -24.53
C PRO A 131 -8.94 26.63 -24.62
N PRO A 132 -8.40 27.31 -25.66
CA PRO A 132 -8.54 28.75 -25.81
C PRO A 132 -10.02 29.16 -25.88
N GLY A 133 -10.41 30.12 -25.06
CA GLY A 133 -11.79 30.63 -24.98
C GLY A 133 -12.67 29.98 -23.92
N GLN A 134 -12.20 28.92 -23.25
CA GLN A 134 -12.93 28.29 -22.16
C GLN A 134 -12.54 28.89 -20.80
N LYS A 135 -13.54 29.23 -19.98
CA LYS A 135 -13.35 29.88 -18.67
C LYS A 135 -13.30 28.91 -17.49
N GLU A 136 -13.95 27.76 -17.62
CA GLU A 136 -14.10 26.77 -16.54
C GLU A 136 -13.78 25.36 -17.03
N PRO A 137 -13.13 24.53 -16.22
CA PRO A 137 -12.77 23.17 -16.60
C PRO A 137 -14.00 22.27 -16.63
N ARG A 138 -14.14 21.46 -17.69
CA ARG A 138 -15.16 20.41 -17.73
C ARG A 138 -14.73 19.26 -16.82
N LYS A 139 -15.70 18.72 -16.08
CA LYS A 139 -15.55 17.45 -15.36
C LYS A 139 -15.59 16.29 -16.36
N ALA A 140 -14.80 15.25 -16.12
CA ALA A 140 -14.97 13.97 -16.79
C ALA A 140 -16.37 13.42 -16.46
N LYS A 141 -17.14 13.04 -17.48
CA LYS A 141 -18.51 12.53 -17.29
C LYS A 141 -18.64 11.09 -17.76
N LEU A 142 -17.71 10.63 -18.60
CA LEU A 142 -17.70 9.27 -19.14
C LEU A 142 -16.89 8.32 -18.26
N PHE A 143 -15.93 8.87 -17.51
CA PHE A 143 -15.02 8.14 -16.63
C PHE A 143 -15.75 7.29 -15.59
N GLY A 144 -16.59 7.88 -14.73
CA GLY A 144 -17.34 7.14 -13.70
C GLY A 144 -18.12 5.94 -14.25
N PRO A 145 -19.06 6.13 -15.20
CA PRO A 145 -19.81 5.02 -15.81
C PRO A 145 -18.95 4.01 -16.56
N CYS A 146 -17.78 4.41 -17.09
CA CYS A 146 -16.84 3.48 -17.70
C CYS A 146 -16.19 2.57 -16.66
N ILE A 147 -15.72 3.14 -15.54
CA ILE A 147 -15.07 2.39 -14.46
C ILE A 147 -16.03 1.41 -13.81
N GLU A 148 -17.25 1.83 -13.48
CA GLU A 148 -18.24 0.92 -12.88
C GLU A 148 -18.46 -0.32 -13.75
N ARG A 149 -18.58 -0.12 -15.07
CA ARG A 149 -18.72 -1.22 -16.04
C ARG A 149 -17.47 -2.06 -16.21
N ALA A 150 -16.28 -1.50 -16.01
CA ALA A 150 -15.01 -2.21 -16.09
C ALA A 150 -14.81 -3.08 -14.85
N ILE A 151 -14.91 -2.48 -13.66
CA ILE A 151 -14.73 -3.16 -12.37
C ILE A 151 -15.73 -4.28 -12.17
N TYR A 152 -16.98 -4.11 -12.61
CA TYR A 152 -17.99 -5.18 -12.52
C TYR A 152 -17.60 -6.46 -13.28
N LYS A 153 -16.64 -6.37 -14.22
CA LYS A 153 -16.12 -7.52 -14.98
C LYS A 153 -14.83 -8.10 -14.39
N TRP A 154 -14.28 -7.49 -13.34
CA TRP A 154 -13.05 -7.97 -12.73
C TRP A 154 -13.29 -9.31 -12.03
N GLU A 155 -12.30 -10.19 -12.20
CA GLU A 155 -12.22 -11.48 -11.51
C GLU A 155 -10.85 -11.61 -10.86
N PHE A 156 -10.83 -12.08 -9.62
CA PHE A 156 -9.63 -12.25 -8.80
C PHE A 156 -9.30 -13.73 -8.70
N GLU A 157 -8.07 -14.10 -9.08
CA GLU A 157 -7.62 -15.50 -9.08
C GLU A 157 -7.55 -16.09 -7.67
N LYS A 158 -7.10 -15.28 -6.70
CA LYS A 158 -7.16 -15.62 -5.27
C LYS A 158 -8.42 -15.00 -4.67
N PRO A 159 -9.52 -15.76 -4.54
CA PRO A 159 -10.75 -15.23 -3.96
C PRO A 159 -10.59 -15.01 -2.45
N PRO A 160 -11.31 -14.03 -1.87
CA PRO A 160 -11.38 -13.86 -0.42
C PRO A 160 -12.17 -15.00 0.23
N GLU A 161 -11.88 -15.29 1.50
CA GLU A 161 -12.57 -16.35 2.25
C GLU A 161 -14.03 -15.97 2.61
N VAL A 162 -14.31 -14.67 2.62
CA VAL A 162 -15.58 -14.03 2.98
C VAL A 162 -15.94 -12.98 1.93
N GLU A 163 -17.18 -12.46 1.97
CA GLU A 163 -17.48 -11.28 1.14
C GLU A 163 -16.67 -10.09 1.63
N TYR A 164 -15.93 -9.47 0.72
CA TYR A 164 -14.98 -8.42 1.05
C TYR A 164 -15.29 -7.15 0.29
N VAL A 165 -15.34 -6.03 1.00
CA VAL A 165 -15.51 -4.69 0.42
C VAL A 165 -14.14 -4.04 0.33
N HIS A 166 -13.76 -3.62 -0.87
CA HIS A 166 -12.49 -2.95 -1.12
C HIS A 166 -12.72 -1.55 -1.65
N THR A 167 -12.09 -0.56 -1.00
CA THR A 167 -11.99 0.80 -1.54
C THR A 167 -10.62 0.99 -2.17
N TYR A 168 -10.61 1.37 -3.44
CA TYR A 168 -9.42 1.76 -4.18
C TYR A 168 -9.45 3.26 -4.45
N THR A 169 -8.38 3.95 -4.06
CA THR A 169 -8.17 5.36 -4.36
C THR A 169 -7.02 5.49 -5.34
N GLY A 170 -7.27 6.16 -6.47
CA GLY A 170 -6.32 6.28 -7.55
C GLY A 170 -6.21 7.70 -8.11
N GLN A 171 -5.21 7.89 -8.97
CA GLN A 171 -4.98 9.10 -9.73
C GLN A 171 -4.89 8.74 -11.22
N VAL A 172 -5.41 9.60 -12.09
CA VAL A 172 -5.34 9.41 -13.55
C VAL A 172 -4.96 10.68 -14.27
N GLY A 173 -4.31 10.53 -15.43
CA GLY A 173 -3.90 11.61 -16.34
C GLY A 173 -2.41 11.95 -16.27
N GLU A 174 -1.87 12.57 -17.32
CA GLU A 174 -0.44 12.90 -17.49
C GLU A 174 0.08 13.98 -16.49
N ALA A 175 -0.73 14.41 -15.53
CA ALA A 175 -0.38 15.46 -14.57
C ALA A 175 0.25 14.93 -13.26
N PHE A 176 0.41 13.62 -13.12
CA PHE A 176 0.92 12.96 -11.92
C PHE A 176 2.12 12.05 -12.23
#